data_AF-A0A1Y6LVS2-F1
#
_entry.id   AF-A0A1Y6LVS2-F1
#
_cell.length_a   1.000
_cell.length_b   1.000
_cell.length_c   1.000
_cell.angle_alpha   90.00
_cell.angle_beta   90.00
_cell.angle_gamma   90.00
#
_symmetry.space_group_name_H-M   'P 1'
#
loop_
_entity.id
_entity.type
_entity.pdbx_description
1 polymer ?
#
loop_
_entity_poly.entity_id
_entity_poly.type
_entity_poly.pdbx_seq_one_letter_code
_entity_poly.pdbx_strand_id
1 'polypeptide(L)'
;MKRSFEELSVEVLGAQTSSDRRGKRGRVGDPEERPPIATWRCNLTALSQLHNLYFVASKEKIYVYEPQFPAQRLPPLPSLIVHCPPSRPGLPGCIDPRQPRCINYLVVQLLGNEEILAVTRDDGDVDAFLVKHVLSAIGRQVESQSSISILVDMKPFFQRNVGESAWGLAVHAEARIIAVSANTHAVTIFKFGLVDHQSGEEATSFEGRESDVTHRVLNGNTNIPYIAFCNTGDDPEGRWLLTTDISGHCCCIDIHTMQRSPRFSFGPARDTHAQFDRVNAGWLVMFLDRRSFVREATAEAALGMELDAISPDKPDGRDLWDISATATLVSNRAARFALRPRAYSPIGNVGSPQDQIDEDASLTESATELDDVEASVSGDVSMADDEDVDHDDSDSDSGDSQFYTGYEEDETDEEDAILPSFPPFGPVNDTLQALRSNGENPFGKTSCPILHTSFRSAYLLQPSQDKGCSTSPPTVTFRDVLRQVVPHDHSMLNAFERLNMTAHIPSLGVVILASQKGRAVVLTLTKVKKSSKYPEHLQHSAYHTKTDYAMRVEHILPFAEQEKRGERPFMPLLGIAAGPMQGTEDLPAERQRWRFMMYYCDHSVLSYEISRSKGRDSSAAFETVVV
;
A
#
# COMPACT_ATOMS: atom_id res chain seq x y z
N MET A 1 8.53 -27.46 -11.59
CA MET A 1 7.54 -28.32 -10.93
C MET A 1 6.16 -27.79 -11.31
N LYS A 2 5.25 -28.64 -11.81
CA LYS A 2 3.90 -28.18 -12.19
C LYS A 2 3.12 -27.92 -10.89
N ARG A 3 2.60 -26.70 -10.71
CA ARG A 3 1.84 -26.34 -9.52
C ARG A 3 0.53 -27.14 -9.46
N SER A 4 0.06 -27.47 -8.25
CA SER A 4 -1.08 -28.36 -8.00
C SER A 4 -2.46 -27.70 -8.22
N PHE A 5 -2.49 -26.47 -8.74
CA PHE A 5 -3.67 -25.63 -8.85
C PHE A 5 -3.71 -24.92 -10.21
N GLU A 6 -4.87 -24.38 -10.56
CA GLU A 6 -5.03 -23.53 -11.76
C GLU A 6 -4.41 -22.15 -11.49
N GLU A 7 -3.33 -21.82 -12.21
CA GLU A 7 -2.61 -20.56 -12.07
C GLU A 7 -3.44 -19.39 -12.60
N LEU A 8 -3.30 -18.24 -11.94
CA LEU A 8 -3.83 -16.97 -12.44
C LEU A 8 -3.07 -16.58 -13.71
N SER A 9 -3.76 -16.17 -14.78
CA SER A 9 -3.09 -15.65 -15.96
C SER A 9 -2.67 -14.21 -15.71
N VAL A 10 -1.37 -13.92 -15.88
CA VAL A 10 -0.81 -12.57 -15.85
C VAL A 10 0.08 -12.39 -17.07
N GLU A 11 -0.36 -11.58 -18.03
CA GLU A 11 0.32 -11.38 -19.30
C GLU A 11 0.92 -9.97 -19.39
N VAL A 12 2.10 -9.83 -20.00
CA VAL A 12 2.72 -8.52 -20.24
C VAL A 12 2.03 -7.87 -21.44
N LEU A 13 1.42 -6.70 -21.24
CA LEU A 13 0.80 -5.92 -22.31
C LEU A 13 1.79 -4.93 -22.94
N GLY A 14 2.69 -4.36 -22.13
CA GLY A 14 3.69 -3.43 -22.64
C GLY A 14 4.57 -2.81 -21.55
N ALA A 15 5.70 -2.27 -21.99
CA ALA A 15 6.60 -1.43 -21.21
C ALA A 15 6.80 -0.12 -21.99
N GLN A 16 6.76 1.01 -21.28
CA GLN A 16 7.01 2.33 -21.85
C GLN A 16 8.02 3.06 -21.00
N THR A 17 9.12 3.51 -21.61
CA THR A 17 10.03 4.43 -20.92
C THR A 17 9.51 5.86 -21.00
N SER A 18 10.00 6.72 -20.11
CA SER A 18 9.79 8.17 -20.18
C SER A 18 10.14 8.74 -21.56
N SER A 19 11.28 8.33 -22.11
CA SER A 19 11.79 8.77 -23.41
C SER A 19 10.93 8.30 -24.57
N ASP A 20 10.38 7.08 -24.50
CA ASP A 20 9.49 6.57 -25.56
C ASP A 20 8.16 7.31 -25.60
N ARG A 21 7.72 7.84 -24.45
CA ARG A 21 6.48 8.62 -24.35
C ARG A 21 6.65 10.08 -24.71
N ARG A 22 7.72 10.74 -24.25
CA ARG A 22 7.84 12.21 -24.28
C ARG A 22 9.07 12.73 -25.02
N GLY A 23 9.88 11.86 -25.63
CA GLY A 23 11.14 12.25 -26.24
C GLY A 23 12.21 12.68 -25.24
N LYS A 24 13.25 13.38 -25.73
CA LYS A 24 14.36 13.91 -24.91
C LYS A 24 14.06 15.38 -24.54
N ARG A 25 13.88 15.66 -23.23
CA ARG A 25 13.67 16.97 -22.55
C ARG A 25 12.93 18.04 -23.38
N GLY A 26 11.67 18.30 -23.02
CA GLY A 26 10.95 19.54 -23.39
C GLY A 26 11.55 20.78 -22.69
N ARG A 27 11.23 21.98 -23.18
CA ARG A 27 11.62 23.24 -22.53
C ARG A 27 10.83 23.41 -21.22
N VAL A 28 11.45 24.02 -20.21
CA VAL A 28 10.79 24.38 -18.93
C VAL A 28 9.55 25.24 -19.20
N GLY A 29 8.41 24.89 -18.60
CA GLY A 29 7.13 25.61 -18.77
C GLY A 29 6.25 25.15 -19.94
N ASP A 30 6.65 24.12 -20.69
CA ASP A 30 5.85 23.52 -21.76
C ASP A 30 4.85 22.50 -21.16
N PRO A 31 3.59 22.36 -21.63
CA PRO A 31 2.75 21.21 -21.32
C PRO A 31 3.40 19.83 -21.64
N GLU A 32 4.46 19.79 -22.46
CA GLU A 32 5.32 18.62 -22.66
C GLU A 32 6.37 18.38 -21.54
N GLU A 33 6.51 19.29 -20.58
CA GLU A 33 7.40 19.16 -19.42
C GLU A 33 7.01 17.92 -18.58
N ARG A 34 8.02 17.26 -18.03
CA ARG A 34 7.83 16.05 -17.24
C ARG A 34 7.09 16.40 -15.95
N PRO A 35 5.96 15.72 -15.63
CA PRO A 35 5.21 15.99 -14.40
C PRO A 35 6.13 15.87 -13.19
N PRO A 36 6.34 16.91 -12.38
CA PRO A 36 7.29 16.81 -11.29
C PRO A 36 6.71 15.94 -10.17
N ILE A 37 7.56 15.19 -9.49
CA ILE A 37 7.12 14.13 -8.56
C ILE A 37 7.50 14.50 -7.13
N ALA A 38 6.54 14.35 -6.21
CA ALA A 38 6.78 14.50 -4.79
C ALA A 38 7.16 13.14 -4.17
N THR A 39 8.22 13.12 -3.37
CA THR A 39 8.68 11.94 -2.65
C THR A 39 7.78 11.61 -1.45
N TRP A 40 7.94 10.41 -0.89
CA TRP A 40 7.28 9.92 0.34
C TRP A 40 5.76 9.74 0.30
N ARG A 41 5.10 10.11 -0.80
CA ARG A 41 3.66 9.92 -0.98
C ARG A 41 3.30 8.44 -1.11
N CYS A 42 2.04 8.08 -0.90
CA CYS A 42 1.55 6.70 -1.01
C CYS A 42 0.63 6.59 -2.24
N ASN A 43 0.75 5.50 -2.99
CA ASN A 43 -0.06 5.17 -4.17
C ASN A 43 -0.68 6.35 -4.95
N LEU A 44 0.07 6.95 -5.86
CA LEU A 44 -0.32 8.15 -6.59
C LEU A 44 -1.04 7.90 -7.91
N THR A 45 -1.56 6.69 -8.13
CA THR A 45 -2.24 6.35 -9.39
C THR A 45 -3.49 5.53 -9.18
N ALA A 46 -4.49 5.73 -10.03
CA ALA A 46 -5.73 4.95 -10.03
C ALA A 46 -6.28 4.78 -11.44
N LEU A 47 -7.00 3.69 -11.66
CA LEU A 47 -7.79 3.44 -12.86
C LEU A 47 -9.26 3.62 -12.52
N SER A 48 -10.01 4.24 -13.43
CA SER A 48 -11.46 4.18 -13.37
C SER A 48 -11.95 2.75 -13.53
N GLN A 49 -12.97 2.41 -12.74
CA GLN A 49 -13.66 1.14 -12.73
C GLN A 49 -14.79 1.10 -13.77
N LEU A 50 -15.28 2.27 -14.21
CA LEU A 50 -16.39 2.39 -15.16
C LEU A 50 -15.98 2.94 -16.54
N HIS A 51 -14.82 3.59 -16.63
CA HIS A 51 -14.40 4.34 -17.82
C HIS A 51 -12.93 4.04 -18.18
N ASN A 52 -12.53 4.38 -19.41
CA ASN A 52 -11.15 4.26 -19.86
C ASN A 52 -10.26 5.44 -19.39
N LEU A 53 -10.23 5.70 -18.08
CA LEU A 53 -9.43 6.78 -17.50
C LEU A 53 -8.36 6.24 -16.55
N TYR A 54 -7.16 6.81 -16.65
CA TYR A 54 -6.04 6.60 -15.75
C TYR A 54 -5.60 7.92 -15.14
N PHE A 55 -5.54 7.97 -13.82
CA PHE A 55 -5.22 9.15 -13.05
C PHE A 55 -3.82 9.01 -12.45
N VAL A 56 -3.00 10.05 -12.59
CA VAL A 56 -1.67 10.14 -11.99
C VAL A 56 -1.57 11.46 -11.23
N ALA A 57 -1.41 11.38 -9.92
CA ALA A 57 -1.14 12.54 -9.09
C ALA A 57 0.35 12.93 -9.20
N SER A 58 0.60 14.23 -9.38
CA SER A 58 1.94 14.81 -9.47
C SER A 58 1.91 16.21 -8.85
N LYS A 59 2.66 16.36 -7.74
CA LYS A 59 2.54 17.48 -6.80
C LYS A 59 1.07 17.74 -6.46
N GLU A 60 0.56 18.93 -6.74
CA GLU A 60 -0.81 19.35 -6.43
C GLU A 60 -1.82 19.02 -7.55
N LYS A 61 -1.35 18.55 -8.72
CA LYS A 61 -2.17 18.35 -9.93
C LYS A 61 -2.46 16.88 -10.17
N ILE A 62 -3.56 16.61 -10.87
CA ILE A 62 -3.94 15.25 -11.29
C ILE A 62 -3.95 15.20 -12.82
N TYR A 63 -3.09 14.36 -13.38
CA TYR A 63 -2.97 14.13 -14.81
C TYR A 63 -3.89 12.97 -15.20
N VAL A 64 -4.79 13.22 -16.15
CA VAL A 64 -5.76 12.24 -16.62
C VAL A 64 -5.35 11.77 -18.01
N TYR A 65 -5.21 10.46 -18.19
CA TYR A 65 -4.87 9.82 -19.45
C TYR A 65 -5.97 8.85 -19.86
N GLU A 66 -6.08 8.62 -21.17
CA GLU A 66 -6.85 7.53 -21.76
C GLU A 66 -5.87 6.47 -22.30
N PRO A 67 -5.66 5.34 -21.59
CA PRO A 67 -4.80 4.26 -22.06
C PRO A 67 -5.25 3.70 -23.42
N GLN A 68 -4.28 3.42 -24.29
CA GLN A 68 -4.52 2.92 -25.65
C GLN A 68 -4.42 1.40 -25.71
N PHE A 69 -5.50 0.74 -26.14
CA PHE A 69 -5.57 -0.70 -26.40
C PHE A 69 -4.66 -1.10 -27.59
N PRO A 70 -4.07 -2.32 -27.63
CA PRO A 70 -4.11 -3.37 -26.61
C PRO A 70 -3.07 -3.19 -25.50
N ALA A 71 -1.96 -2.52 -25.77
CA ALA A 71 -0.78 -2.47 -24.89
C ALA A 71 -0.95 -1.57 -23.66
N GLN A 72 -2.12 -0.93 -23.49
CA GLN A 72 -2.40 0.05 -22.43
C GLN A 72 -1.36 1.18 -22.41
N ARG A 73 -0.97 1.62 -23.61
CA ARG A 73 0.02 2.68 -23.78
C ARG A 73 -0.58 4.00 -23.34
N LEU A 74 0.12 4.73 -22.49
CA LEU A 74 -0.26 6.10 -22.15
C LEU A 74 0.24 7.06 -23.24
N PRO A 75 -0.61 8.00 -23.71
CA PRO A 75 -0.19 9.04 -24.63
C PRO A 75 0.93 9.94 -24.05
N PRO A 76 1.68 10.67 -24.89
CA PRO A 76 2.67 11.66 -24.45
C PRO A 76 2.05 12.71 -23.53
N LEU A 77 0.94 13.31 -23.97
CA LEU A 77 0.19 14.34 -23.27
C LEU A 77 -1.03 13.76 -22.55
N PRO A 78 -1.41 14.29 -21.39
CA PRO A 78 -2.66 13.93 -20.73
C PRO A 78 -3.86 14.46 -21.53
N SER A 79 -5.00 13.77 -21.43
CA SER A 79 -6.29 14.26 -21.95
C SER A 79 -6.78 15.47 -21.13
N LEU A 80 -6.45 15.55 -19.83
CA LEU A 80 -6.81 16.65 -18.95
C LEU A 80 -5.81 16.76 -17.78
N ILE A 81 -5.54 17.98 -17.31
CA ILE A 81 -4.85 18.24 -16.05
C ILE A 81 -5.83 18.92 -15.11
N VAL A 82 -6.19 18.24 -14.04
CA VAL A 82 -7.08 18.76 -13.00
C VAL A 82 -6.26 19.48 -11.95
N HIS A 83 -6.65 20.72 -11.68
CA HIS A 83 -6.17 21.52 -10.56
C HIS A 83 -7.33 21.93 -9.65
N CYS A 84 -7.04 22.05 -8.35
CA CYS A 84 -8.02 22.41 -7.34
C CYS A 84 -7.42 23.42 -6.34
N PRO A 85 -7.94 24.66 -6.31
CA PRO A 85 -7.51 25.67 -5.35
C PRO A 85 -7.66 25.21 -3.89
N PRO A 86 -6.88 25.79 -2.97
CA PRO A 86 -6.99 25.47 -1.55
C PRO A 86 -8.33 25.86 -0.93
N SER A 87 -8.74 25.09 0.07
CA SER A 87 -9.94 25.38 0.86
C SER A 87 -9.83 26.71 1.61
N ARG A 88 -8.61 27.10 2.00
CA ARG A 88 -8.26 28.42 2.53
C ARG A 88 -6.82 28.81 2.15
N PRO A 89 -6.51 30.09 1.96
CA PRO A 89 -5.16 30.53 1.63
C PRO A 89 -4.17 30.24 2.78
N GLY A 90 -2.90 30.01 2.43
CA GLY A 90 -1.80 29.92 3.41
C GLY A 90 -1.79 28.65 4.27
N LEU A 91 -2.40 27.56 3.80
CA LEU A 91 -2.35 26.27 4.48
C LEU A 91 -0.91 25.71 4.50
N PRO A 92 -0.36 25.36 5.69
CA PRO A 92 0.95 24.74 5.80
C PRO A 92 0.87 23.23 5.51
N GLY A 93 1.95 22.65 4.99
CA GLY A 93 2.11 21.21 4.81
C GLY A 93 3.12 20.63 5.79
N CYS A 94 3.10 19.31 5.98
CA CYS A 94 3.99 18.66 6.94
C CYS A 94 5.31 18.16 6.33
N ILE A 95 5.35 17.82 5.04
CA ILE A 95 6.53 17.22 4.41
C ILE A 95 7.41 18.26 3.72
N ASP A 96 6.83 19.05 2.82
CA ASP A 96 7.57 20.09 2.11
C ASP A 96 6.85 21.43 2.29
N PRO A 97 7.33 22.32 3.18
CA PRO A 97 6.74 23.63 3.40
C PRO A 97 6.66 24.50 2.14
N ARG A 98 7.51 24.24 1.13
CA ARG A 98 7.50 24.96 -0.14
C ARG A 98 6.43 24.43 -1.09
N GLN A 99 5.95 23.21 -0.88
CA GLN A 99 4.91 22.57 -1.68
C GLN A 99 3.87 21.89 -0.77
N PRO A 100 3.17 22.70 0.06
CA PRO A 100 2.30 22.16 1.10
C PRO A 100 1.10 21.41 0.53
N ARG A 101 0.72 21.68 -0.72
CA ARG A 101 -0.47 21.10 -1.39
C ARG A 101 -0.24 19.81 -2.15
N CYS A 102 0.97 19.23 -2.04
CA CYS A 102 1.29 17.97 -2.68
C CYS A 102 0.30 16.88 -2.27
N ILE A 103 -0.21 16.15 -3.25
CA ILE A 103 -1.13 15.02 -3.06
C ILE A 103 -0.37 13.88 -2.38
N ASN A 104 -0.94 13.36 -1.30
CA ASN A 104 -0.38 12.27 -0.52
C ASN A 104 -0.91 10.90 -0.94
N TYR A 105 -2.18 10.83 -1.33
CA TYR A 105 -2.86 9.60 -1.73
C TYR A 105 -4.06 9.93 -2.64
N LEU A 106 -4.37 9.01 -3.57
CA LEU A 106 -5.42 9.17 -4.55
C LEU A 106 -6.18 7.85 -4.73
N VAL A 107 -7.51 7.91 -4.78
CA VAL A 107 -8.38 6.76 -5.04
C VAL A 107 -9.47 7.10 -6.05
N VAL A 108 -9.90 6.07 -6.79
CA VAL A 108 -11.13 6.11 -7.59
C VAL A 108 -12.03 4.98 -7.11
N GLN A 109 -13.18 5.35 -6.55
CA GLN A 109 -14.13 4.43 -5.91
C GLN A 109 -15.56 4.93 -6.13
N LEU A 110 -16.54 4.06 -5.87
CA LEU A 110 -17.95 4.44 -5.89
C LEU A 110 -18.34 5.14 -4.56
N LEU A 111 -19.11 6.22 -4.67
CA LEU A 111 -19.87 6.84 -3.58
C LEU A 111 -21.35 6.80 -3.96
N GLY A 112 -22.06 5.80 -3.45
CA GLY A 112 -23.37 5.40 -3.97
C GLY A 112 -23.21 4.84 -5.39
N ASN A 113 -23.93 5.42 -6.34
CA ASN A 113 -23.88 5.03 -7.75
C ASN A 113 -22.93 5.92 -8.59
N GLU A 114 -22.24 6.87 -7.95
CA GLU A 114 -21.38 7.82 -8.62
C GLU A 114 -19.91 7.42 -8.42
N GLU A 115 -19.16 7.32 -9.51
CA GLU A 115 -17.72 7.13 -9.42
C GLU A 115 -17.05 8.46 -9.07
N ILE A 116 -16.25 8.45 -8.01
CA ILE A 116 -15.53 9.62 -7.53
C ILE A 116 -14.03 9.44 -7.62
N LEU A 117 -13.34 10.52 -7.95
CA LEU A 117 -11.91 10.69 -7.80
C LEU A 117 -11.68 11.49 -6.51
N ALA A 118 -11.04 10.89 -5.51
CA ALA A 118 -10.78 11.55 -4.23
C ALA A 118 -9.29 11.55 -3.89
N VAL A 119 -8.81 12.65 -3.29
CA VAL A 119 -7.40 12.85 -2.95
C VAL A 119 -7.24 13.44 -1.56
N THR A 120 -6.15 13.08 -0.89
CA THR A 120 -5.67 13.71 0.34
C THR A 120 -4.38 14.50 0.05
N ARG A 121 -4.18 15.60 0.77
CA ARG A 121 -3.04 16.50 0.57
C ARG A 121 -2.26 16.73 1.86
N ASP A 122 -1.00 17.12 1.68
CA ASP A 122 -0.04 17.38 2.76
C ASP A 122 -0.42 18.61 3.62
N ASP A 123 -1.29 19.47 3.12
CA ASP A 123 -1.83 20.61 3.85
C ASP A 123 -3.16 20.32 4.58
N GLY A 124 -3.57 19.06 4.57
CA GLY A 124 -4.78 18.57 5.20
C GLY A 124 -6.04 18.76 4.37
N ASP A 125 -5.98 19.29 3.16
CA ASP A 125 -7.14 19.31 2.28
C ASP A 125 -7.47 17.91 1.75
N VAL A 126 -8.77 17.68 1.64
CA VAL A 126 -9.38 16.49 1.06
C VAL A 126 -10.33 16.96 -0.02
N ASP A 127 -10.09 16.57 -1.27
CA ASP A 127 -10.94 16.92 -2.40
C ASP A 127 -11.57 15.66 -2.99
N ALA A 128 -12.85 15.73 -3.36
CA ALA A 128 -13.50 14.70 -4.15
C ALA A 128 -14.25 15.30 -5.35
N PHE A 129 -14.09 14.64 -6.50
CA PHE A 129 -14.64 15.02 -7.78
C PHE A 129 -15.48 13.89 -8.34
N LEU A 130 -16.57 14.22 -9.04
CA LEU A 130 -17.32 13.22 -9.81
C LEU A 130 -16.57 12.92 -11.11
N VAL A 131 -16.30 11.65 -11.40
CA VAL A 131 -15.58 11.25 -12.63
C VAL A 131 -16.35 11.67 -13.89
N LYS A 132 -17.68 11.70 -13.86
CA LYS A 132 -18.50 12.26 -14.95
C LYS A 132 -18.19 13.73 -15.28
N HIS A 133 -17.73 14.52 -14.31
CA HIS A 133 -17.31 15.90 -14.56
C HIS A 133 -15.96 15.97 -15.26
N VAL A 134 -15.05 15.04 -14.95
CA VAL A 134 -13.78 14.86 -15.68
C VAL A 134 -14.06 14.51 -17.14
N LEU A 135 -14.94 13.55 -17.39
CA LEU A 135 -15.34 13.16 -18.75
C LEU A 135 -15.98 14.33 -19.51
N SER A 136 -16.86 15.08 -18.87
CA SER A 136 -17.49 16.26 -19.46
C SER A 136 -16.45 17.34 -19.81
N ALA A 137 -15.40 17.49 -19.00
CA ALA A 137 -14.32 18.44 -19.27
C ALA A 137 -13.45 17.99 -20.46
N ILE A 138 -13.13 16.70 -20.55
CA ILE A 138 -12.43 16.12 -21.72
C ILE A 138 -13.26 16.32 -22.99
N GLY A 139 -14.58 16.03 -22.96
CA GLY A 139 -15.46 16.20 -24.11
C GLY A 139 -15.50 17.65 -24.63
N ARG A 140 -15.59 18.64 -23.74
CA ARG A 140 -15.57 20.06 -24.12
C ARG A 140 -14.26 20.49 -24.80
N GLN A 141 -13.12 19.92 -24.43
CA GLN A 141 -11.84 20.22 -25.08
C GLN A 141 -11.77 19.68 -26.50
N VAL A 142 -12.35 18.51 -26.75
CA VAL A 142 -12.43 17.92 -28.10
C VAL A 142 -13.31 18.79 -29.02
N GLU A 143 -14.45 19.27 -28.51
CA GLU A 143 -15.40 20.10 -29.27
C GLU A 143 -14.85 21.49 -29.62
N SER A 144 -14.05 22.12 -28.74
CA SER A 144 -13.60 23.51 -28.92
C SER A 144 -12.42 23.71 -29.88
N GLN A 145 -11.98 22.65 -30.59
CA GLN A 145 -10.83 22.68 -31.51
C GLN A 145 -9.61 23.40 -30.92
N SER A 146 -9.02 22.83 -29.85
CA SER A 146 -7.69 23.19 -29.28
C SER A 146 -7.50 24.57 -28.63
N SER A 147 -8.53 25.41 -28.56
CA SER A 147 -8.43 26.74 -27.92
C SER A 147 -8.48 26.73 -26.38
N ILE A 148 -8.96 25.65 -25.77
CA ILE A 148 -9.08 25.52 -24.31
C ILE A 148 -7.84 24.82 -23.74
N SER A 149 -7.24 25.41 -22.70
CA SER A 149 -6.14 24.85 -21.93
C SER A 149 -6.43 23.42 -21.44
N ILE A 150 -5.45 22.52 -21.53
CA ILE A 150 -5.53 21.18 -20.93
C ILE A 150 -5.58 21.24 -19.39
N LEU A 151 -5.07 22.32 -18.79
CA LEU A 151 -5.17 22.61 -17.38
C LEU A 151 -6.53 23.24 -17.08
N VAL A 152 -7.30 22.58 -16.23
CA VAL A 152 -8.64 23.01 -15.81
C VAL A 152 -8.71 23.09 -14.30
N ASP A 153 -9.11 24.27 -13.82
CA ASP A 153 -9.57 24.44 -12.45
C ASP A 153 -10.94 23.77 -12.32
N MET A 154 -10.97 22.65 -11.61
CA MET A 154 -12.20 21.89 -11.42
C MET A 154 -12.69 22.07 -10.00
N LYS A 155 -13.97 22.41 -9.86
CA LYS A 155 -14.59 22.52 -8.53
C LYS A 155 -14.92 21.11 -8.01
N PRO A 156 -14.36 20.69 -6.86
CA PRO A 156 -14.75 19.44 -6.22
C PRO A 156 -16.20 19.55 -5.71
N PHE A 157 -16.92 18.43 -5.69
CA PHE A 157 -18.24 18.40 -5.04
C PHE A 157 -18.10 18.38 -3.51
N PHE A 158 -16.96 17.93 -3.02
CA PHE A 158 -16.61 17.88 -1.60
C PHE A 158 -15.17 18.37 -1.40
N GLN A 159 -15.00 19.38 -0.54
CA GLN A 159 -13.70 19.89 -0.11
C GLN A 159 -13.74 20.22 1.38
N ARG A 160 -12.88 19.58 2.16
CA ARG A 160 -12.76 19.80 3.61
C ARG A 160 -11.30 19.69 4.05
N ASN A 161 -10.90 20.51 5.00
CA ASN A 161 -9.59 20.42 5.64
C ASN A 161 -9.69 19.62 6.95
N VAL A 162 -8.78 18.68 7.18
CA VAL A 162 -8.77 17.81 8.37
C VAL A 162 -7.74 18.23 9.43
N GLY A 163 -7.21 19.44 9.33
CA GLY A 163 -6.38 20.11 10.34
C GLY A 163 -4.89 20.05 10.07
N GLU A 164 -4.37 18.89 9.67
CA GLU A 164 -2.96 18.65 9.31
C GLU A 164 -2.88 17.68 8.12
N SER A 165 -1.67 17.38 7.63
CA SER A 165 -1.41 16.47 6.51
C SER A 165 -2.32 15.24 6.52
N ALA A 166 -3.14 15.14 5.48
CA ALA A 166 -4.09 14.05 5.27
C ALA A 166 -3.40 12.88 4.55
N TRP A 167 -3.73 11.64 4.93
CA TRP A 167 -3.05 10.44 4.45
C TRP A 167 -4.04 9.37 4.02
N GLY A 168 -4.56 8.58 4.97
CA GLY A 168 -5.49 7.51 4.68
C GLY A 168 -6.83 8.08 4.21
N LEU A 169 -7.41 7.43 3.20
CA LEU A 169 -8.67 7.81 2.57
C LEU A 169 -9.46 6.56 2.26
N ALA A 170 -10.67 6.48 2.79
CA ALA A 170 -11.60 5.39 2.52
C ALA A 170 -12.96 5.96 2.10
N VAL A 171 -13.61 5.30 1.14
CA VAL A 171 -14.96 5.64 0.69
C VAL A 171 -15.84 4.42 0.92
N HIS A 172 -16.95 4.58 1.62
CA HIS A 172 -17.98 3.55 1.70
C HIS A 172 -19.02 3.80 0.64
N ALA A 173 -19.14 2.89 -0.32
CA ALA A 173 -20.02 3.07 -1.46
C ALA A 173 -21.50 3.10 -1.05
N GLU A 174 -22.02 2.06 -0.41
CA GLU A 174 -23.47 1.95 -0.13
C GLU A 174 -23.95 2.95 0.93
N ALA A 175 -23.27 3.01 2.09
CA ALA A 175 -23.54 4.00 3.13
C ALA A 175 -23.21 5.46 2.78
N ARG A 176 -22.52 5.70 1.64
CA ARG A 176 -22.06 7.03 1.19
C ARG A 176 -21.33 7.80 2.29
N ILE A 177 -20.20 7.27 2.71
CA ILE A 177 -19.36 7.86 3.77
C ILE A 177 -17.95 8.03 3.22
N ILE A 178 -17.30 9.15 3.54
CA ILE A 178 -15.85 9.31 3.34
C ILE A 178 -15.19 9.37 4.72
N ALA A 179 -14.13 8.60 4.92
CA ALA A 179 -13.28 8.70 6.10
C ALA A 179 -11.87 9.09 5.68
N VAL A 180 -11.23 9.93 6.49
CA VAL A 180 -9.89 10.45 6.25
C VAL A 180 -9.09 10.41 7.54
N SER A 181 -7.87 9.89 7.48
CA SER A 181 -6.92 10.01 8.58
C SER A 181 -5.89 11.10 8.30
N ALA A 182 -5.37 11.69 9.37
CA ALA A 182 -4.39 12.77 9.29
C ALA A 182 -3.34 12.68 10.40
N ASN A 183 -2.29 13.49 10.26
CA ASN A 183 -1.27 13.69 11.30
C ASN A 183 -1.83 14.26 12.62
N THR A 184 -3.09 14.73 12.64
CA THR A 184 -3.82 15.03 13.87
C THR A 184 -4.13 13.80 14.74
N HIS A 185 -3.61 12.63 14.36
CA HIS A 185 -3.78 11.31 15.00
C HIS A 185 -5.23 10.85 15.13
N ALA A 186 -6.09 11.41 14.28
CA ALA A 186 -7.51 11.18 14.27
C ALA A 186 -7.99 10.73 12.90
N VAL A 187 -9.14 10.07 12.91
CA VAL A 187 -9.94 9.80 11.72
C VAL A 187 -11.15 10.72 11.73
N THR A 188 -11.33 11.47 10.64
CA THR A 188 -12.49 12.32 10.39
C THR A 188 -13.44 11.61 9.43
N ILE A 189 -14.71 11.51 9.80
CA ILE A 189 -15.75 10.76 9.08
C ILE A 189 -16.80 11.75 8.59
N PHE A 190 -17.06 11.75 7.29
CA PHE A 190 -18.04 12.59 6.60
C PHE A 190 -19.18 11.72 6.07
N LYS A 191 -20.38 11.85 6.65
CA LYS A 191 -21.58 11.13 6.21
C LYS A 191 -22.40 12.00 5.26
N PHE A 192 -22.72 11.48 4.08
CA PHE A 192 -23.57 12.16 3.11
C PHE A 192 -25.02 11.66 3.25
N GLY A 193 -25.92 12.52 3.73
CA GLY A 193 -27.31 12.16 4.03
C GLY A 193 -28.07 11.46 2.89
N LEU A 194 -29.01 10.58 3.25
CA LEU A 194 -30.13 10.16 2.40
C LEU A 194 -31.23 11.21 2.57
N VAL A 195 -31.80 11.71 1.47
CA VAL A 195 -33.08 12.43 1.54
C VAL A 195 -34.13 11.37 1.86
N ASP A 196 -34.70 11.38 3.06
CA ASP A 196 -35.87 10.56 3.37
C ASP A 196 -37.05 11.06 2.51
N HIS A 197 -37.44 10.27 1.51
CA HIS A 197 -38.59 10.54 0.64
C HIS A 197 -39.96 10.43 1.36
N GLN A 198 -40.01 10.62 2.69
CA GLN A 198 -41.25 10.56 3.47
C GLN A 198 -41.87 11.93 3.79
N SER A 199 -41.22 13.05 3.45
CA SER A 199 -41.83 14.38 3.56
C SER A 199 -42.12 14.94 2.17
N GLY A 200 -43.35 14.70 1.70
CA GLY A 200 -43.88 15.25 0.46
C GLY A 200 -44.22 16.74 0.56
N GLU A 201 -43.25 17.58 0.88
CA GLU A 201 -43.39 19.04 0.76
C GLU A 201 -42.17 19.63 0.05
N GLU A 202 -42.45 20.37 -1.02
CA GLU A 202 -41.47 21.07 -1.85
C GLU A 202 -40.66 22.08 -1.01
N ALA A 203 -39.49 21.66 -0.52
CA ALA A 203 -38.54 22.54 0.14
C ALA A 203 -37.82 23.41 -0.91
N THR A 204 -38.46 24.53 -1.26
CA THR A 204 -37.87 25.64 -2.03
C THR A 204 -37.10 26.56 -1.09
N SER A 205 -35.96 26.10 -0.58
CA SER A 205 -34.94 26.97 0.03
C SER A 205 -33.55 26.36 -0.09
N PHE A 206 -32.65 27.05 -0.80
CA PHE A 206 -31.25 26.67 -1.00
C PHE A 206 -30.33 27.12 0.16
N GLU A 207 -30.91 27.53 1.29
CA GLU A 207 -30.19 27.97 2.48
C GLU A 207 -30.51 27.02 3.63
N GLY A 208 -29.66 25.98 3.81
CA GLY A 208 -29.81 25.01 4.90
C GLY A 208 -29.58 23.55 4.50
N ARG A 209 -28.43 23.21 3.89
CA ARG A 209 -27.93 21.83 3.90
C ARG A 209 -27.27 21.52 5.25
N GLU A 210 -28.03 21.48 6.33
CA GLU A 210 -27.56 20.82 7.55
C GLU A 210 -27.69 19.31 7.38
N SER A 211 -26.59 18.62 7.06
CA SER A 211 -26.27 17.25 7.53
C SER A 211 -25.07 16.59 6.83
N ASP A 212 -23.99 17.34 6.52
CA ASP A 212 -22.66 16.73 6.47
C ASP A 212 -22.25 16.43 7.92
N VAL A 213 -22.71 15.32 8.50
CA VAL A 213 -22.36 15.00 9.89
C VAL A 213 -20.90 14.59 9.91
N THR A 214 -20.08 15.47 10.50
CA THR A 214 -18.64 15.26 10.64
C THR A 214 -18.36 14.75 12.04
N HIS A 215 -17.78 13.57 12.13
CA HIS A 215 -17.31 13.01 13.40
C HIS A 215 -15.80 12.86 13.38
N ARG A 216 -15.16 13.01 14.54
CA ARG A 216 -13.72 12.81 14.70
C ARG A 216 -13.49 11.79 15.80
N VAL A 217 -12.71 10.76 15.49
CA VAL A 217 -12.34 9.69 16.43
C VAL A 217 -10.82 9.66 16.56
N LEU A 218 -10.31 9.75 17.78
CA LEU A 218 -8.88 9.63 18.04
C LEU A 218 -8.43 8.17 17.86
N ASN A 219 -7.42 7.96 17.02
CA ASN A 219 -6.83 6.64 16.81
C ASN A 219 -5.73 6.33 17.82
N GLY A 220 -4.85 7.32 18.05
CA GLY A 220 -3.68 7.23 18.90
C GLY A 220 -2.86 8.51 18.90
N ASN A 221 -1.54 8.37 18.86
CA ASN A 221 -0.58 9.47 18.98
C ASN A 221 0.48 9.45 17.86
N THR A 222 0.21 8.73 16.77
CA THR A 222 1.11 8.60 15.63
C THR A 222 0.33 8.66 14.32
N ASN A 223 1.03 8.89 13.21
CA ASN A 223 0.42 8.98 11.88
C ASN A 223 -0.28 7.67 11.48
N ILE A 224 -1.40 7.79 10.77
CA ILE A 224 -2.29 6.71 10.36
C ILE A 224 -2.28 6.65 8.83
N PRO A 225 -1.35 5.91 8.21
CA PRO A 225 -1.18 5.97 6.76
C PRO A 225 -2.31 5.28 5.99
N TYR A 226 -3.08 4.39 6.63
CA TYR A 226 -4.12 3.63 5.94
C TYR A 226 -5.34 3.36 6.83
N ILE A 227 -6.52 3.50 6.23
CA ILE A 227 -7.83 3.18 6.81
C ILE A 227 -8.70 2.48 5.76
N ALA A 228 -9.63 1.63 6.18
CA ALA A 228 -10.51 0.92 5.26
C ALA A 228 -11.86 0.59 5.86
N PHE A 229 -12.92 0.94 5.13
CA PHE A 229 -14.27 0.49 5.44
C PHE A 229 -14.45 -1.00 5.13
N CYS A 230 -15.40 -1.64 5.81
CA CYS A 230 -15.90 -2.94 5.39
C CYS A 230 -16.87 -2.78 4.19
N ASN A 231 -16.34 -2.51 2.99
CA ASN A 231 -17.13 -2.38 1.76
C ASN A 231 -17.59 -3.73 1.17
N THR A 232 -18.01 -4.65 2.02
CA THR A 232 -18.53 -5.96 1.59
C THR A 232 -20.03 -5.98 1.72
N GLY A 233 -20.70 -6.91 1.04
CA GLY A 233 -22.15 -7.10 1.23
C GLY A 233 -22.56 -7.55 2.64
N ASP A 234 -21.62 -7.71 3.56
CA ASP A 234 -21.87 -8.04 4.97
C ASP A 234 -21.95 -6.77 5.87
N ASP A 235 -21.64 -5.57 5.36
CA ASP A 235 -21.74 -4.30 6.10
C ASP A 235 -22.29 -3.14 5.22
N PRO A 236 -23.51 -3.26 4.67
CA PRO A 236 -24.09 -2.22 3.79
C PRO A 236 -24.28 -0.85 4.47
N GLU A 237 -24.45 -0.85 5.80
CA GLU A 237 -24.65 0.36 6.61
C GLU A 237 -23.33 1.11 6.89
N GLY A 238 -22.18 0.51 6.57
CA GLY A 238 -20.87 1.13 6.77
C GLY A 238 -20.53 1.34 8.24
N ARG A 239 -20.78 0.32 9.06
CA ARG A 239 -20.53 0.36 10.49
C ARG A 239 -19.04 0.25 10.83
N TRP A 240 -18.27 -0.52 10.08
CA TRP A 240 -16.92 -0.90 10.49
C TRP A 240 -15.83 -0.21 9.68
N LEU A 241 -14.87 0.38 10.39
CA LEU A 241 -13.68 1.00 9.81
C LEU A 241 -12.42 0.48 10.50
N LEU A 242 -11.48 -0.06 9.74
CA LEU A 242 -10.16 -0.44 10.24
C LEU A 242 -9.18 0.71 10.09
N THR A 243 -8.25 0.79 11.03
CA THR A 243 -7.11 1.71 11.00
C THR A 243 -5.83 0.95 11.28
N THR A 244 -4.72 1.44 10.72
CA THR A 244 -3.37 1.01 11.07
C THR A 244 -2.46 2.22 11.11
N ASP A 245 -1.51 2.24 12.06
CA ASP A 245 -0.62 3.37 12.29
C ASP A 245 0.87 3.01 12.17
N ILE A 246 1.70 4.04 12.10
CA ILE A 246 3.15 3.89 11.95
C ILE A 246 3.84 3.33 13.20
N SER A 247 3.14 3.21 14.34
CA SER A 247 3.63 2.50 15.51
C SER A 247 3.35 1.00 15.47
N GLY A 248 2.68 0.53 14.40
CA GLY A 248 2.32 -0.87 14.20
C GLY A 248 1.06 -1.31 14.95
N HIS A 249 0.30 -0.35 15.50
CA HIS A 249 -0.99 -0.64 16.09
C HIS A 249 -2.10 -0.54 15.05
N CYS A 250 -3.10 -1.39 15.24
CA CYS A 250 -4.32 -1.39 14.47
C CYS A 250 -5.52 -1.33 15.43
N CYS A 251 -6.66 -0.85 14.94
CA CYS A 251 -7.93 -1.01 15.65
C CYS A 251 -9.10 -0.99 14.67
N CYS A 252 -10.28 -1.30 15.20
CA CYS A 252 -11.55 -1.17 14.50
C CYS A 252 -12.36 -0.04 15.16
N ILE A 253 -13.04 0.77 14.36
CA ILE A 253 -13.95 1.81 14.81
C ILE A 253 -15.36 1.39 14.42
N ASP A 254 -16.26 1.38 15.40
CA ASP A 254 -17.71 1.26 15.20
C ASP A 254 -18.26 2.67 14.93
N ILE A 255 -18.65 2.94 13.69
CA ILE A 255 -19.10 4.24 13.20
C ILE A 255 -20.52 4.58 13.67
N HIS A 256 -21.28 3.60 14.17
CA HIS A 256 -22.60 3.88 14.75
C HIS A 256 -22.47 4.45 16.16
N THR A 257 -21.49 3.97 16.92
CA THR A 257 -21.22 4.44 18.30
C THR A 257 -20.07 5.43 18.39
N MET A 258 -19.30 5.59 17.32
CA MET A 258 -18.03 6.34 17.28
C MET A 258 -17.02 5.84 18.32
N GLN A 259 -17.09 4.54 18.66
CA GLN A 259 -16.20 3.91 19.63
C GLN A 259 -15.16 3.05 18.93
N ARG A 260 -13.94 3.12 19.47
CA ARG A 260 -12.79 2.33 19.03
C ARG A 260 -12.72 1.04 19.82
N SER A 261 -12.44 -0.08 19.15
CA SER A 261 -12.10 -1.35 19.79
C SER A 261 -10.72 -1.29 20.46
N PRO A 262 -10.37 -2.23 21.35
CA PRO A 262 -8.99 -2.35 21.84
C PRO A 262 -7.99 -2.46 20.69
N ARG A 263 -6.80 -1.84 20.85
CA ARG A 263 -5.75 -1.95 19.82
C ARG A 263 -5.21 -3.37 19.78
N PHE A 264 -4.75 -3.76 18.61
CA PHE A 264 -3.99 -4.98 18.38
C PHE A 264 -2.75 -4.67 17.55
N SER A 265 -1.75 -5.52 17.65
CA SER A 265 -0.49 -5.40 16.92
C SER A 265 0.10 -6.77 16.61
N PHE A 266 1.15 -6.79 15.81
CA PHE A 266 1.94 -7.99 15.53
C PHE A 266 3.22 -7.91 16.36
N GLY A 267 3.29 -8.72 17.42
CA GLY A 267 4.42 -8.81 18.35
C GLY A 267 4.45 -7.83 19.52
N PRO A 268 5.52 -7.87 20.34
CA PRO A 268 5.59 -7.06 21.55
C PRO A 268 5.63 -5.57 21.18
N ALA A 269 4.87 -4.77 21.93
CA ALA A 269 5.04 -3.32 21.91
C ALA A 269 6.52 -3.05 22.23
N ARG A 270 7.24 -2.45 21.27
CA ARG A 270 8.62 -2.05 21.53
C ARG A 270 8.56 -0.84 22.45
N ASP A 271 8.84 -1.06 23.73
CA ASP A 271 9.10 0.01 24.69
C ASP A 271 10.31 0.79 24.20
N THR A 272 10.08 1.88 23.50
CA THR A 272 10.99 3.01 23.39
C THR A 272 10.13 4.20 23.00
N HIS A 273 10.58 5.40 23.36
CA HIS A 273 10.02 6.70 22.97
C HIS A 273 9.87 6.94 21.45
N ALA A 274 9.96 5.90 20.61
CA ALA A 274 9.85 5.96 19.16
C ALA A 274 8.38 6.01 18.71
N GLN A 275 7.99 7.11 18.07
CA GLN A 275 6.71 7.29 17.39
C GLN A 275 6.54 6.39 16.14
N PHE A 276 7.52 5.53 15.81
CA PHE A 276 7.59 4.77 14.56
C PHE A 276 8.21 3.38 14.75
N ASP A 277 7.47 2.31 14.43
CA ASP A 277 7.96 0.92 14.47
C ASP A 277 8.55 0.51 13.12
N ARG A 278 9.88 0.43 13.06
CA ARG A 278 10.64 0.08 11.84
C ARG A 278 10.36 -1.33 11.28
N VAL A 279 9.70 -2.21 12.03
CA VAL A 279 9.39 -3.59 11.60
C VAL A 279 7.89 -3.76 11.34
N ASN A 280 7.07 -3.30 12.30
CA ASN A 280 5.64 -3.57 12.30
C ASN A 280 4.77 -2.37 11.94
N ALA A 281 5.33 -1.18 11.66
CA ALA A 281 4.56 -0.05 11.14
C ALA A 281 3.62 -0.51 10.03
N GLY A 282 2.35 -0.21 10.21
CA GLY A 282 1.32 -0.65 9.30
C GLY A 282 1.23 0.26 8.10
N TRP A 283 1.02 -0.33 6.92
CA TRP A 283 0.91 0.38 5.65
C TRP A 283 -0.33 0.02 4.86
N LEU A 284 -1.01 -1.08 5.24
CA LEU A 284 -2.30 -1.49 4.71
C LEU A 284 -3.08 -2.23 5.79
N VAL A 285 -4.38 -1.97 5.87
CA VAL A 285 -5.33 -2.84 6.57
C VAL A 285 -6.65 -2.80 5.81
N MET A 286 -7.27 -3.96 5.52
CA MET A 286 -8.54 -4.01 4.82
C MET A 286 -9.35 -5.27 5.13
N PHE A 287 -10.68 -5.12 5.08
CA PHE A 287 -11.60 -6.26 5.05
C PHE A 287 -11.59 -6.91 3.67
N LEU A 288 -11.68 -8.24 3.65
CA LEU A 288 -11.79 -9.02 2.41
C LEU A 288 -13.17 -9.68 2.34
N ASP A 289 -13.88 -9.50 1.23
CA ASP A 289 -15.13 -10.20 1.00
C ASP A 289 -14.87 -11.71 0.88
N ARG A 290 -15.55 -12.49 1.72
CA ARG A 290 -15.49 -13.96 1.76
C ARG A 290 -15.86 -14.60 0.42
N ARG A 291 -16.67 -13.92 -0.39
CA ARG A 291 -17.13 -14.33 -1.73
C ARG A 291 -16.00 -14.22 -2.76
N SER A 292 -14.98 -13.41 -2.49
CA SER A 292 -13.81 -13.22 -3.35
C SER A 292 -12.82 -14.38 -3.28
N PHE A 293 -12.88 -15.24 -2.26
CA PHE A 293 -11.92 -16.32 -2.08
C PHE A 293 -12.21 -17.53 -3.00
N VAL A 294 -11.22 -17.91 -3.81
CA VAL A 294 -11.26 -19.08 -4.69
C VAL A 294 -11.27 -20.35 -3.86
N ARG A 295 -12.26 -21.22 -4.07
CA ARG A 295 -12.34 -22.49 -3.35
C ARG A 295 -11.27 -23.45 -3.86
N GLU A 296 -10.51 -24.02 -2.95
CA GLU A 296 -9.47 -24.99 -3.25
C GLU A 296 -9.77 -26.34 -2.59
N ALA A 297 -9.48 -27.42 -3.33
CA ALA A 297 -9.82 -28.78 -2.90
C ALA A 297 -8.90 -29.29 -1.78
N THR A 298 -7.66 -28.80 -1.72
CA THR A 298 -6.65 -29.17 -0.72
C THR A 298 -6.00 -27.91 -0.13
N ALA A 299 -5.40 -28.05 1.05
CA ALA A 299 -4.74 -26.92 1.72
C ALA A 299 -3.39 -26.57 1.05
N GLU A 300 -2.69 -27.55 0.47
CA GLU A 300 -1.48 -27.34 -0.33
C GLU A 300 -1.78 -26.46 -1.55
N ALA A 301 -2.89 -26.75 -2.25
CA ALA A 301 -3.36 -25.92 -3.34
C ALA A 301 -3.65 -24.51 -2.80
N ALA A 302 -4.43 -24.39 -1.72
CA ALA A 302 -4.79 -23.10 -1.14
C ALA A 302 -3.60 -22.21 -0.73
N LEU A 303 -2.53 -22.81 -0.19
CA LEU A 303 -1.33 -22.08 0.29
C LEU A 303 -0.25 -21.96 -0.79
N GLY A 304 -0.28 -22.80 -1.82
CA GLY A 304 0.70 -22.85 -2.90
C GLY A 304 2.04 -23.50 -2.54
N MET A 305 2.06 -24.30 -1.48
CA MET A 305 3.23 -25.06 -1.04
C MET A 305 2.80 -26.36 -0.36
N GLU A 306 3.75 -27.28 -0.21
CA GLU A 306 3.56 -28.50 0.57
C GLU A 306 3.40 -28.15 2.06
N LEU A 307 2.45 -28.79 2.74
CA LEU A 307 2.17 -28.52 4.15
C LEU A 307 3.32 -28.93 5.07
N ASP A 308 4.12 -29.92 4.69
CA ASP A 308 5.31 -30.36 5.47
C ASP A 308 6.42 -29.30 5.51
N ALA A 309 6.38 -28.32 4.60
CA ALA A 309 7.31 -27.18 4.64
C ALA A 309 6.84 -26.07 5.59
N ILE A 310 5.64 -26.17 6.18
CA ILE A 310 5.13 -25.23 7.16
C ILE A 310 5.64 -25.65 8.54
N SER A 311 6.54 -24.85 9.10
CA SER A 311 6.94 -25.01 10.50
C SER A 311 6.10 -24.05 11.35
N PRO A 312 5.13 -24.53 12.17
CA PRO A 312 4.52 -23.67 13.18
C PRO A 312 5.61 -23.25 14.18
N ASP A 313 5.82 -21.95 14.38
CA ASP A 313 6.82 -21.44 15.32
C ASP A 313 6.53 -21.90 16.78
N LYS A 314 7.61 -22.09 17.58
CA LYS A 314 7.57 -22.61 18.97
C LYS A 314 6.98 -21.60 20.00
N PRO A 315 6.92 -21.98 21.30
CA PRO A 315 5.72 -22.20 22.12
C PRO A 315 4.95 -20.93 22.54
N ASP A 316 5.45 -19.73 22.23
CA ASP A 316 4.81 -18.44 22.53
C ASP A 316 4.06 -17.85 21.32
N GLY A 317 4.28 -18.40 20.12
CA GLY A 317 3.70 -17.95 18.85
C GLY A 317 2.55 -18.82 18.37
N ARG A 318 1.43 -18.82 19.11
CA ARG A 318 0.22 -19.54 18.69
C ARG A 318 -0.20 -19.11 17.27
N ASP A 319 -0.39 -20.08 16.39
CA ASP A 319 -1.25 -19.99 15.21
C ASP A 319 -0.80 -19.07 14.04
N LEU A 320 0.49 -19.08 13.65
CA LEU A 320 0.97 -18.49 12.39
C LEU A 320 1.40 -19.56 11.37
N TRP A 321 0.92 -19.43 10.13
CA TRP A 321 1.36 -20.25 8.99
C TRP A 321 2.16 -19.40 8.01
N ASP A 322 3.49 -19.56 8.07
CA ASP A 322 4.42 -18.84 7.20
C ASP A 322 4.52 -19.49 5.82
N ILE A 323 4.10 -18.75 4.79
CA ILE A 323 4.19 -19.14 3.38
C ILE A 323 5.32 -18.42 2.64
N SER A 324 6.27 -17.78 3.32
CA SER A 324 7.39 -17.05 2.71
C SER A 324 8.18 -17.88 1.69
N ALA A 325 8.31 -19.18 1.93
CA ALA A 325 8.97 -20.11 1.02
C ALA A 325 8.32 -20.16 -0.37
N THR A 326 7.01 -19.90 -0.49
CA THR A 326 6.28 -19.86 -1.76
C THR A 326 6.88 -18.88 -2.75
N ALA A 327 7.48 -17.79 -2.28
CA ALA A 327 8.15 -16.82 -3.14
C ALA A 327 9.26 -17.45 -3.98
N THR A 328 9.91 -18.51 -3.48
CA THR A 328 10.95 -19.26 -4.21
C THR A 328 10.39 -20.21 -5.26
N LEU A 329 9.12 -20.58 -5.13
CA LEU A 329 8.39 -21.50 -6.00
C LEU A 329 7.67 -20.76 -7.15
N VAL A 330 7.76 -19.42 -7.21
CA VAL A 330 7.16 -18.59 -8.26
C VAL A 330 7.93 -18.69 -9.56
N SER A 331 7.22 -19.12 -10.61
CA SER A 331 7.70 -19.14 -11.99
C SER A 331 8.01 -17.72 -12.46
N ASN A 332 9.00 -17.58 -13.36
CA ASN A 332 9.32 -16.31 -14.02
C ASN A 332 9.65 -15.13 -13.06
N ARG A 333 10.04 -15.39 -11.80
CA ARG A 333 10.57 -14.33 -10.92
C ARG A 333 12.03 -14.02 -11.26
N ALA A 334 12.43 -12.76 -11.15
CA ALA A 334 13.83 -12.38 -11.32
C ALA A 334 14.72 -12.90 -10.17
N ALA A 335 15.58 -13.89 -10.46
CA ALA A 335 16.48 -14.49 -9.49
C ALA A 335 17.56 -13.53 -8.96
N ARG A 336 17.95 -12.51 -9.74
CA ARG A 336 18.99 -11.52 -9.36
C ARG A 336 18.65 -10.72 -8.10
N PHE A 337 17.37 -10.66 -7.74
CA PHE A 337 16.89 -9.97 -6.54
C PHE A 337 16.50 -10.94 -5.42
N ALA A 338 16.53 -12.25 -5.68
CA ALA A 338 16.29 -13.22 -4.63
C ALA A 338 17.54 -13.31 -3.75
N LEU A 339 17.38 -13.07 -2.45
CA LEU A 339 18.43 -13.40 -1.49
C LEU A 339 18.63 -14.92 -1.51
N ARG A 340 19.89 -15.37 -1.61
CA ARG A 340 20.20 -16.76 -1.31
C ARG A 340 19.82 -17.01 0.15
N PRO A 341 19.13 -18.11 0.49
CA PRO A 341 18.89 -18.45 1.88
C PRO A 341 20.23 -18.44 2.63
N ARG A 342 20.33 -17.70 3.74
CA ARG A 342 21.44 -17.90 4.67
C ARG A 342 21.41 -19.37 5.05
N ALA A 343 22.44 -20.13 4.68
CA ALA A 343 22.59 -21.49 5.15
C ALA A 343 22.63 -21.44 6.67
N TYR A 344 21.60 -22.00 7.30
CA TYR A 344 21.55 -22.18 8.74
C TYR A 344 22.56 -23.29 9.05
N SER A 345 23.82 -22.93 9.32
CA SER A 345 24.77 -23.88 9.88
C SER A 345 24.28 -24.22 11.30
N PRO A 346 23.94 -25.49 11.60
CA PRO A 346 23.67 -25.88 12.97
C PRO A 346 24.93 -25.56 13.77
N ILE A 347 24.76 -24.98 14.96
CA ILE A 347 25.84 -24.72 15.90
C ILE A 347 26.48 -26.07 16.27
N GLY A 348 27.50 -26.44 15.51
CA GLY A 348 28.40 -27.55 15.75
C GLY A 348 29.55 -27.00 16.56
N ASN A 349 29.54 -27.32 17.84
CA ASN A 349 30.59 -27.02 18.80
C ASN A 349 31.89 -27.73 18.38
N VAL A 350 32.82 -27.06 17.69
CA VAL A 350 34.22 -27.51 17.54
C VAL A 350 35.13 -26.28 17.43
N GLY A 351 36.24 -26.33 18.17
CA GLY A 351 37.19 -25.25 18.37
C GLY A 351 37.92 -24.76 17.12
N SER A 352 38.67 -23.70 17.37
CA SER A 352 39.50 -22.93 16.45
C SER A 352 40.45 -23.79 15.60
N PRO A 353 40.53 -23.44 14.31
CA PRO A 353 41.79 -23.45 13.55
C PRO A 353 41.95 -22.10 12.83
N GLN A 354 42.95 -21.27 13.16
CA GLN A 354 44.25 -21.21 12.48
C GLN A 354 44.19 -21.20 10.94
N ASP A 355 44.54 -20.02 10.41
CA ASP A 355 45.05 -19.65 9.09
C ASP A 355 45.27 -20.80 8.09
N GLN A 356 44.59 -20.74 6.94
CA GLN A 356 45.19 -20.95 5.60
C GLN A 356 44.44 -20.08 4.57
N ILE A 357 45.18 -19.12 4.01
CA ILE A 357 44.82 -18.38 2.80
C ILE A 357 45.24 -19.28 1.63
N ASP A 358 44.31 -19.63 0.76
CA ASP A 358 44.62 -20.09 -0.59
C ASP A 358 43.96 -19.13 -1.59
N GLU A 359 44.83 -18.42 -2.32
CA GLU A 359 44.55 -17.67 -3.53
C GLU A 359 44.10 -18.63 -4.64
N ASP A 360 43.04 -18.30 -5.40
CA ASP A 360 43.12 -18.17 -6.87
C ASP A 360 41.79 -17.69 -7.49
N ALA A 361 41.91 -17.13 -8.69
CA ALA A 361 40.89 -16.77 -9.68
C ALA A 361 40.35 -15.33 -9.68
N SER A 362 41.28 -14.46 -10.09
CA SER A 362 41.16 -13.18 -10.78
C SER A 362 39.95 -12.99 -11.72
N LEU A 363 39.38 -11.77 -11.74
CA LEU A 363 39.05 -11.05 -12.97
C LEU A 363 39.29 -9.53 -12.78
N THR A 364 40.40 -9.10 -13.36
CA THR A 364 40.86 -7.79 -13.83
C THR A 364 39.85 -6.62 -13.88
N GLU A 365 40.13 -5.56 -13.12
CA GLU A 365 39.86 -4.18 -13.53
C GLU A 365 41.18 -3.41 -13.59
N SER A 366 41.39 -2.76 -14.74
CA SER A 366 42.54 -1.91 -15.02
C SER A 366 42.18 -0.47 -14.65
N ALA A 367 42.75 0.06 -13.58
CA ALA A 367 42.73 1.49 -13.28
C ALA A 367 44.15 1.92 -12.90
N THR A 368 44.61 2.91 -13.66
CA THR A 368 45.94 3.53 -13.64
C THR A 368 46.25 4.25 -12.33
N GLU A 369 47.50 4.10 -11.91
CA GLU A 369 48.21 4.75 -10.82
C GLU A 369 48.04 6.28 -10.79
N LEU A 370 47.84 6.83 -9.58
CA LEU A 370 48.40 8.12 -9.16
C LEU A 370 48.73 8.08 -7.66
N ASP A 371 49.88 8.69 -7.37
CA ASP A 371 50.74 8.53 -6.19
C ASP A 371 50.20 9.07 -4.86
N ASP A 372 50.58 8.34 -3.82
CA ASP A 372 51.09 8.74 -2.50
C ASP A 372 51.12 10.23 -2.11
N VAL A 373 50.55 10.52 -0.94
CA VAL A 373 51.25 11.29 0.10
C VAL A 373 50.75 10.86 1.49
N GLU A 374 51.62 10.17 2.23
CA GLU A 374 51.50 9.95 3.67
C GLU A 374 51.66 11.26 4.45
N ALA A 375 50.89 11.39 5.54
CA ALA A 375 51.40 11.97 6.79
C ALA A 375 50.55 11.51 7.97
N SER A 376 51.08 10.50 8.68
CA SER A 376 50.77 10.18 10.07
C SER A 376 50.92 11.39 11.00
N VAL A 377 50.09 11.53 12.03
CA VAL A 377 50.52 11.68 13.44
C VAL A 377 49.36 11.30 14.38
N SER A 378 49.76 10.54 15.40
CA SER A 378 49.10 9.93 16.55
C SER A 378 48.63 10.88 17.67
N GLY A 379 47.75 10.36 18.55
CA GLY A 379 47.56 10.81 19.95
C GLY A 379 46.07 10.72 20.33
N ASP A 380 45.55 9.59 20.78
CA ASP A 380 45.64 8.98 22.13
C ASP A 380 44.87 9.75 23.23
N VAL A 381 43.84 9.06 23.72
CA VAL A 381 43.09 9.06 25.00
C VAL A 381 42.96 10.32 25.88
N SER A 382 41.72 10.60 26.32
CA SER A 382 41.31 10.38 27.73
C SER A 382 39.83 10.71 27.95
N MET A 383 39.11 9.75 28.54
CA MET A 383 37.85 9.93 29.28
C MET A 383 38.12 10.70 30.58
N ALA A 384 37.20 11.58 31.00
CA ALA A 384 37.04 11.97 32.39
C ALA A 384 35.60 12.44 32.66
N ASP A 385 35.10 11.96 33.80
CA ASP A 385 33.74 11.99 34.30
C ASP A 385 33.25 13.37 34.80
N ASP A 386 31.91 13.49 34.76
CA ASP A 386 30.96 14.05 35.73
C ASP A 386 31.44 15.05 36.80
N GLU A 387 30.74 16.19 36.91
CA GLU A 387 30.24 16.71 38.19
C GLU A 387 28.89 17.46 38.04
N ASP A 388 28.05 17.24 39.05
CA ASP A 388 26.65 17.61 39.25
C ASP A 388 26.38 19.13 39.39
N VAL A 389 25.18 19.58 39.01
CA VAL A 389 24.41 20.62 39.73
C VAL A 389 22.90 20.44 39.53
N ASP A 390 22.19 20.11 40.63
CA ASP A 390 20.73 20.19 40.77
C ASP A 390 20.23 21.66 40.82
N HIS A 391 19.09 21.98 40.18
CA HIS A 391 18.03 22.84 40.77
C HIS A 391 16.70 22.84 39.98
N ASP A 392 15.65 22.44 40.72
CA ASP A 392 14.20 22.69 40.70
C ASP A 392 13.46 23.43 39.56
N ASP A 393 12.36 22.77 39.16
CA ASP A 393 10.98 23.23 38.85
C ASP A 393 10.72 24.48 38.00
N SER A 394 10.11 24.26 36.82
CA SER A 394 8.86 24.95 36.43
C SER A 394 8.16 24.27 35.25
N ASP A 395 6.85 24.12 35.40
CA ASP A 395 5.90 23.59 34.42
C ASP A 395 5.87 24.38 33.10
N SER A 396 6.04 23.68 31.97
CA SER A 396 5.31 23.98 30.72
C SER A 396 5.28 22.74 29.83
N ASP A 397 4.14 22.05 29.83
CA ASP A 397 3.87 20.92 28.94
C ASP A 397 3.54 21.46 27.54
N SER A 398 4.58 21.60 26.71
CA SER A 398 4.45 21.69 25.25
C SER A 398 5.30 20.58 24.64
N GLY A 399 4.69 19.41 24.45
CA GLY A 399 5.28 18.29 23.72
C GLY A 399 5.54 18.66 22.26
N ASP A 400 6.74 19.19 22.03
CA ASP A 400 7.19 19.69 20.74
C ASP A 400 7.52 18.53 19.80
N SER A 401 7.04 18.66 18.56
CA SER A 401 7.19 17.70 17.47
C SER A 401 8.62 17.76 16.92
N GLN A 402 9.58 17.17 17.64
CA GLN A 402 10.97 17.03 17.18
C GLN A 402 11.10 15.94 16.12
N PHE A 403 10.67 16.25 14.89
CA PHE A 403 11.27 15.64 13.69
C PHE A 403 11.30 16.59 12.48
N TYR A 404 10.87 17.85 12.62
CA TYR A 404 10.85 18.84 11.54
C TYR A 404 11.18 20.26 12.02
N THR A 405 12.37 20.46 12.59
CA THR A 405 13.04 21.77 12.69
C THR A 405 14.54 21.51 12.59
N GLY A 406 15.38 22.20 11.82
CA GLY A 406 15.26 23.22 10.78
C GLY A 406 16.69 23.46 10.26
N TYR A 407 16.87 24.01 9.05
CA TYR A 407 18.05 24.82 8.72
C TYR A 407 17.66 25.86 7.67
N GLU A 408 18.16 27.07 7.93
CA GLU A 408 18.00 28.28 7.14
C GLU A 408 18.80 28.24 5.83
N GLU A 409 18.49 29.23 4.99
CA GLU A 409 18.88 29.46 3.60
C GLU A 409 20.37 29.31 3.28
N ASP A 410 20.64 28.68 2.13
CA ASP A 410 21.64 29.18 1.18
C ASP A 410 21.16 28.88 -0.25
N GLU A 411 21.16 29.93 -1.09
CA GLU A 411 20.81 29.90 -2.51
C GLU A 411 21.89 29.16 -3.31
N THR A 412 21.60 27.95 -3.80
CA THR A 412 22.18 27.44 -5.04
C THR A 412 21.20 26.51 -5.75
N ASP A 413 20.89 26.84 -7.00
CA ASP A 413 20.10 26.06 -7.95
C ASP A 413 20.78 24.72 -8.29
N GLU A 414 20.50 23.64 -7.55
CA GLU A 414 20.54 22.26 -8.08
C GLU A 414 19.44 21.41 -7.40
N GLU A 415 18.63 20.74 -8.22
CA GLU A 415 17.50 19.88 -7.81
C GLU A 415 17.99 18.60 -7.10
N ASP A 416 18.40 18.69 -5.84
CA ASP A 416 18.49 17.54 -4.94
C ASP A 416 17.52 17.75 -3.78
N ALA A 417 16.31 17.21 -3.92
CA ALA A 417 15.37 17.12 -2.83
C ALA A 417 16.01 16.29 -1.71
N ILE A 418 16.44 16.96 -0.65
CA ILE A 418 17.03 16.37 0.56
C ILE A 418 16.07 15.29 1.07
N LEU A 419 16.44 14.03 0.81
CA LEU A 419 15.77 12.87 1.36
C LEU A 419 16.00 12.90 2.87
N PRO A 420 14.96 12.82 3.73
CA PRO A 420 15.16 12.52 5.14
C PRO A 420 15.90 11.20 5.21
N SER A 421 17.17 11.26 5.60
CA SER A 421 18.03 10.12 5.80
C SER A 421 17.51 9.35 7.00
N PHE A 422 16.62 8.37 6.76
CA PHE A 422 16.54 7.26 7.68
C PHE A 422 17.91 6.59 7.64
N PRO A 423 18.63 6.49 8.78
CA PRO A 423 19.91 5.79 8.79
C PRO A 423 19.70 4.38 8.21
N PRO A 424 20.69 3.82 7.49
CA PRO A 424 20.59 2.49 6.92
C PRO A 424 20.10 1.55 8.03
N PHE A 425 18.93 0.95 7.80
CA PHE A 425 18.27 0.13 8.81
C PHE A 425 19.21 -1.03 9.17
N GLY A 426 19.83 -0.95 10.36
CA GLY A 426 20.68 -2.02 10.89
C GLY A 426 19.92 -3.35 10.98
N PRO A 427 20.61 -4.47 11.17
CA PRO A 427 19.95 -5.77 11.30
C PRO A 427 19.03 -5.76 12.52
N VAL A 428 17.73 -5.62 12.29
CA VAL A 428 16.71 -5.77 13.34
C VAL A 428 16.45 -7.26 13.52
N ASN A 429 16.21 -7.70 14.76
CA ASN A 429 15.76 -9.06 15.02
C ASN A 429 14.36 -9.23 14.39
N ASP A 430 14.35 -9.92 13.25
CA ASP A 430 13.30 -9.90 12.23
C ASP A 430 12.63 -11.27 12.19
N THR A 431 12.05 -11.68 13.33
CA THR A 431 11.18 -12.88 13.41
C THR A 431 9.73 -12.48 13.12
N LEU A 432 8.96 -13.37 12.49
CA LEU A 432 7.50 -13.22 12.37
C LEU A 432 6.86 -13.15 13.75
N GLN A 433 5.84 -12.30 13.88
CA GLN A 433 5.24 -12.01 15.17
C GLN A 433 3.74 -12.27 15.12
N ALA A 434 3.25 -13.07 16.07
CA ALA A 434 1.84 -13.39 16.19
C ALA A 434 1.01 -12.18 16.60
N LEU A 435 -0.28 -12.25 16.29
CA LEU A 435 -1.26 -11.26 16.71
C LEU A 435 -1.30 -11.18 18.24
N ARG A 436 -1.22 -9.95 18.78
CA ARG A 436 -1.48 -9.68 20.20
C ARG A 436 -2.70 -8.77 20.34
N SER A 437 -3.61 -9.19 21.22
CA SER A 437 -4.76 -8.39 21.66
C SER A 437 -4.98 -8.61 23.16
N ASN A 438 -5.71 -7.70 23.82
CA ASN A 438 -6.00 -7.75 25.25
C ASN A 438 -7.09 -8.78 25.63
N GLY A 439 -7.20 -9.90 24.90
CA GLY A 439 -8.18 -10.96 25.14
C GLY A 439 -9.59 -10.70 24.63
N GLU A 440 -9.93 -9.45 24.31
CA GLU A 440 -11.14 -9.11 23.54
C GLU A 440 -10.88 -9.27 22.04
N ASN A 441 -11.91 -9.66 21.29
CA ASN A 441 -11.85 -9.71 19.83
C ASN A 441 -11.74 -8.27 19.29
N PRO A 442 -10.59 -7.87 18.73
CA PRO A 442 -10.35 -6.48 18.34
C PRO A 442 -11.10 -6.07 17.07
N PHE A 443 -11.69 -7.03 16.35
CA PHE A 443 -12.33 -6.85 15.05
C PHE A 443 -13.86 -6.72 15.14
N GLY A 444 -14.43 -6.69 16.36
CA GLY A 444 -15.88 -6.69 16.56
C GLY A 444 -16.55 -7.94 15.98
N LYS A 445 -17.87 -7.94 15.83
CA LYS A 445 -18.63 -9.08 15.27
C LYS A 445 -18.51 -9.18 13.73
N THR A 446 -17.36 -8.84 13.16
CA THR A 446 -17.14 -8.87 11.71
C THR A 446 -16.87 -10.29 11.23
N SER A 447 -17.51 -10.66 10.11
CA SER A 447 -17.39 -12.00 9.52
C SER A 447 -16.30 -12.11 8.44
N CYS A 448 -15.65 -10.99 8.12
CA CYS A 448 -14.68 -10.86 7.04
C CYS A 448 -13.25 -11.23 7.49
N PRO A 449 -12.47 -11.93 6.65
CA PRO A 449 -11.03 -12.00 6.81
C PRO A 449 -10.42 -10.60 6.67
N ILE A 450 -9.29 -10.36 7.36
CA ILE A 450 -8.61 -9.07 7.33
C ILE A 450 -7.19 -9.27 6.80
N LEU A 451 -6.80 -8.45 5.83
CA LEU A 451 -5.43 -8.37 5.35
C LEU A 451 -4.74 -7.16 5.97
N HIS A 452 -3.57 -7.38 6.57
CA HIS A 452 -2.69 -6.33 7.08
C HIS A 452 -1.31 -6.43 6.45
N THR A 453 -0.66 -5.31 6.14
CA THR A 453 0.74 -5.27 5.71
C THR A 453 1.57 -4.33 6.56
N SER A 454 2.83 -4.72 6.78
CA SER A 454 3.87 -3.88 7.37
C SER A 454 4.97 -3.58 6.35
N PHE A 455 6.18 -3.27 6.80
CA PHE A 455 7.32 -3.02 5.93
C PHE A 455 7.61 -4.17 4.97
N ARG A 456 7.64 -5.42 5.47
CA ARG A 456 8.03 -6.58 4.66
C ARG A 456 7.12 -7.79 4.84
N SER A 457 6.11 -7.69 5.69
CA SER A 457 5.23 -8.80 6.03
C SER A 457 3.78 -8.51 5.67
N ALA A 458 3.04 -9.56 5.32
CA ALA A 458 1.60 -9.52 5.17
C ALA A 458 0.95 -10.59 6.05
N TYR A 459 -0.21 -10.29 6.63
CA TYR A 459 -0.93 -11.16 7.54
C TYR A 459 -2.40 -11.25 7.11
N LEU A 460 -2.88 -12.47 6.88
CA LEU A 460 -4.27 -12.78 6.61
C LEU A 460 -4.93 -13.35 7.87
N LEU A 461 -5.60 -12.46 8.59
CA LEU A 461 -6.32 -12.75 9.81
C LEU A 461 -7.65 -13.42 9.49
N GLN A 462 -7.96 -14.45 10.27
CA GLN A 462 -9.22 -15.19 10.14
C GLN A 462 -10.39 -14.38 10.75
N PRO A 463 -11.61 -14.54 10.23
CA PRO A 463 -12.81 -13.95 10.85
C PRO A 463 -12.97 -14.36 12.32
N SER A 464 -13.57 -13.47 13.11
CA SER A 464 -13.93 -13.82 14.48
C SER A 464 -14.97 -14.94 14.51
N GLN A 465 -14.77 -15.90 15.41
CA GLN A 465 -15.72 -17.00 15.64
C GLN A 465 -16.66 -16.63 16.80
N ASP A 466 -17.98 -16.74 16.57
CA ASP A 466 -19.04 -16.34 17.51
C ASP A 466 -19.24 -17.27 18.73
N LYS A 467 -18.31 -18.18 19.01
CA LYS A 467 -18.48 -19.19 20.06
C LYS A 467 -17.22 -19.34 20.88
N GLY A 468 -17.38 -19.58 22.19
CA GLY A 468 -16.35 -19.71 23.24
C GLY A 468 -15.29 -20.80 23.04
N CYS A 469 -14.76 -20.91 21.83
CA CYS A 469 -13.55 -21.61 21.48
C CYS A 469 -12.38 -20.68 21.84
N SER A 470 -11.54 -21.12 22.76
CA SER A 470 -10.39 -20.37 23.28
C SER A 470 -9.27 -20.15 22.25
N THR A 471 -9.39 -20.67 21.03
CA THR A 471 -8.30 -20.73 20.04
C THR A 471 -8.78 -20.20 18.68
N SER A 472 -8.14 -19.13 18.20
CA SER A 472 -8.35 -18.59 16.85
C SER A 472 -7.72 -19.50 15.80
N PRO A 473 -8.34 -19.69 14.62
CA PRO A 473 -7.67 -20.41 13.54
C PRO A 473 -6.42 -19.67 13.05
N PRO A 474 -5.44 -20.37 12.46
CA PRO A 474 -4.14 -19.81 12.18
C PRO A 474 -4.17 -18.74 11.10
N THR A 475 -3.41 -17.69 11.38
CA THR A 475 -3.16 -16.56 10.49
C THR A 475 -2.14 -16.98 9.45
N VAL A 476 -2.51 -16.86 8.17
CA VAL A 476 -1.57 -17.11 7.07
C VAL A 476 -0.74 -15.86 6.85
N THR A 477 0.58 -15.99 6.76
CA THR A 477 1.49 -14.84 6.65
C THR A 477 2.63 -15.12 5.68
N PHE A 478 3.21 -14.06 5.12
CA PHE A 478 4.51 -14.14 4.48
C PHE A 478 5.37 -12.94 4.87
N ARG A 479 6.67 -13.07 4.65
CA ARG A 479 7.69 -12.05 4.84
C ARG A 479 8.67 -12.02 3.68
N ASP A 480 9.26 -10.86 3.45
CA ASP A 480 10.40 -10.67 2.54
C ASP A 480 10.15 -11.11 1.09
N VAL A 481 8.89 -11.30 0.69
CA VAL A 481 8.52 -11.77 -0.67
C VAL A 481 8.99 -10.80 -1.75
N LEU A 482 9.00 -9.50 -1.46
CA LEU A 482 9.49 -8.44 -2.35
C LEU A 482 10.87 -7.90 -1.97
N ARG A 483 11.54 -8.53 -1.00
CA ARG A 483 12.89 -8.11 -0.60
C ARG A 483 13.83 -8.26 -1.79
N GLN A 484 14.70 -7.26 -1.94
CA GLN A 484 15.65 -7.19 -3.05
C GLN A 484 16.93 -6.50 -2.59
N VAL A 485 18.05 -7.00 -3.10
CA VAL A 485 19.35 -6.32 -3.03
C VAL A 485 19.39 -5.28 -4.14
N VAL A 486 19.65 -4.04 -3.78
CA VAL A 486 19.73 -2.92 -4.71
C VAL A 486 21.20 -2.59 -4.95
N PRO A 487 21.62 -2.30 -6.19
CA PRO A 487 22.96 -1.81 -6.48
C PRO A 487 23.31 -0.57 -5.63
N HIS A 488 24.60 -0.39 -5.33
CA HIS A 488 25.09 0.69 -4.47
C HIS A 488 24.65 2.07 -4.95
N ASP A 489 24.71 2.30 -6.26
CA ASP A 489 24.35 3.57 -6.92
C ASP A 489 22.84 3.91 -6.83
N HIS A 490 22.03 2.96 -6.35
CA HIS A 490 20.59 3.12 -6.14
C HIS A 490 20.20 2.88 -4.67
N SER A 491 21.15 3.00 -3.74
CA SER A 491 20.96 2.76 -2.30
C SER A 491 19.81 3.55 -1.68
N MET A 492 19.45 4.72 -2.25
CA MET A 492 18.26 5.50 -1.89
C MET A 492 16.96 4.67 -1.88
N LEU A 493 16.86 3.64 -2.71
CA LEU A 493 15.67 2.76 -2.77
C LEU A 493 15.48 1.90 -1.51
N ASN A 494 16.50 1.76 -0.67
CA ASN A 494 16.38 1.02 0.59
C ASN A 494 15.49 1.74 1.61
N ALA A 495 15.19 3.03 1.42
CA ALA A 495 14.20 3.75 2.21
C ALA A 495 12.75 3.34 1.90
N PHE A 496 12.50 2.67 0.77
CA PHE A 496 11.17 2.43 0.21
C PHE A 496 10.67 0.98 0.34
N GLU A 497 11.02 0.30 1.42
CA GLU A 497 10.68 -1.13 1.58
C GLU A 497 9.20 -1.40 1.85
N ARG A 498 8.48 -0.42 2.42
CA ARG A 498 7.06 -0.50 2.79
C ARG A 498 6.14 -1.12 1.74
N LEU A 499 5.29 -2.06 2.14
CA LEU A 499 4.20 -2.62 1.33
C LEU A 499 2.97 -1.70 1.36
N ASN A 500 3.10 -0.50 0.81
CA ASN A 500 2.15 0.61 0.96
C ASN A 500 1.25 0.86 -0.26
N MET A 501 1.19 -0.10 -1.18
CA MET A 501 0.38 -0.02 -2.38
C MET A 501 -0.43 -1.29 -2.54
N THR A 502 -1.71 -1.13 -2.85
CA THR A 502 -2.64 -2.24 -3.03
C THR A 502 -3.53 -2.05 -4.25
N ALA A 503 -3.87 -3.15 -4.92
CA ALA A 503 -4.98 -3.22 -5.84
C ALA A 503 -5.76 -4.51 -5.58
N HIS A 504 -7.08 -4.41 -5.42
CA HIS A 504 -7.95 -5.55 -5.15
C HIS A 504 -8.87 -5.78 -6.34
N ILE A 505 -8.96 -7.02 -6.81
CA ILE A 505 -9.85 -7.46 -7.89
C ILE A 505 -10.76 -8.56 -7.30
N PRO A 506 -11.87 -8.18 -6.64
CA PRO A 506 -12.74 -9.12 -5.92
C PRO A 506 -13.28 -10.25 -6.81
N SER A 507 -13.69 -9.92 -8.03
CA SER A 507 -14.28 -10.87 -9.00
C SER A 507 -13.32 -12.00 -9.38
N LEU A 508 -12.02 -11.71 -9.42
CA LEU A 508 -10.96 -12.70 -9.65
C LEU A 508 -10.37 -13.28 -8.35
N GLY A 509 -10.68 -12.69 -7.20
CA GLY A 509 -10.10 -13.05 -5.90
C GLY A 509 -8.60 -12.76 -5.84
N VAL A 510 -8.20 -11.61 -6.38
CA VAL A 510 -6.80 -11.23 -6.50
C VAL A 510 -6.53 -10.00 -5.66
N VAL A 511 -5.46 -10.04 -4.88
CA VAL A 511 -4.89 -8.85 -4.22
C VAL A 511 -3.46 -8.68 -4.72
N ILE A 512 -3.12 -7.47 -5.13
CA ILE A 512 -1.77 -7.11 -5.55
C ILE A 512 -1.21 -6.18 -4.49
N LEU A 513 -0.06 -6.53 -3.93
CA LEU A 513 0.67 -5.68 -2.99
C LEU A 513 1.96 -5.22 -3.63
N ALA A 514 2.32 -3.95 -3.50
CA ALA A 514 3.58 -3.46 -4.02
C ALA A 514 4.39 -2.68 -2.99
N SER A 515 5.70 -2.75 -3.20
CA SER A 515 6.68 -1.94 -2.49
C SER A 515 7.12 -0.81 -3.40
N GLN A 516 7.27 0.38 -2.83
CA GLN A 516 7.84 1.54 -3.52
C GLN A 516 9.25 1.29 -4.06
N LYS A 517 9.93 0.26 -3.57
CA LYS A 517 11.19 -0.25 -4.10
C LYS A 517 11.09 -0.78 -5.54
N GLY A 518 9.91 -0.83 -6.14
CA GLY A 518 9.74 -1.07 -7.58
C GLY A 518 9.11 -2.40 -7.98
N ARG A 519 8.63 -3.21 -7.03
CA ARG A 519 8.12 -4.56 -7.33
C ARG A 519 6.75 -4.80 -6.69
N ALA A 520 5.99 -5.70 -7.29
CA ALA A 520 4.65 -6.08 -6.83
C ALA A 520 4.53 -7.60 -6.71
N VAL A 521 3.75 -8.07 -5.73
CA VAL A 521 3.36 -9.47 -5.57
C VAL A 521 1.88 -9.60 -5.89
N VAL A 522 1.53 -10.57 -6.74
CA VAL A 522 0.16 -10.90 -7.09
C VAL A 522 -0.27 -12.12 -6.27
N LEU A 523 -1.30 -11.94 -5.46
CA LEU A 523 -1.84 -12.96 -4.55
C LEU A 523 -3.20 -13.43 -5.03
N THR A 524 -3.46 -14.74 -4.94
CA THR A 524 -4.83 -15.26 -4.98
C THR A 524 -5.32 -15.46 -3.54
N LEU A 525 -6.53 -14.97 -3.26
CA LEU A 525 -7.29 -15.26 -2.06
C LEU A 525 -7.94 -16.64 -2.20
N THR A 526 -7.68 -17.57 -1.29
CA THR A 526 -8.14 -18.97 -1.36
C THR A 526 -8.93 -19.40 -0.13
N LYS A 527 -9.95 -20.23 -0.33
CA LYS A 527 -10.75 -20.82 0.75
C LYS A 527 -10.52 -22.31 0.79
N VAL A 528 -10.06 -22.81 1.93
CA VAL A 528 -9.76 -24.23 2.12
C VAL A 528 -11.07 -25.01 2.30
N LYS A 529 -11.23 -26.12 1.57
CA LYS A 529 -12.37 -27.02 1.76
C LYS A 529 -12.34 -27.61 3.18
N LYS A 530 -13.47 -27.59 3.91
CA LYS A 530 -13.58 -28.11 5.29
C LYS A 530 -13.08 -29.56 5.44
N SER A 531 -13.26 -30.38 4.41
CA SER A 531 -12.84 -31.79 4.38
C SER A 531 -11.33 -31.98 4.10
N SER A 532 -10.57 -30.91 3.92
CA SER A 532 -9.12 -31.01 3.66
C SER A 532 -8.42 -31.68 4.83
N LYS A 533 -7.51 -32.59 4.48
CA LYS A 533 -6.63 -33.28 5.42
C LYS A 533 -5.38 -32.42 5.64
N TYR A 534 -4.86 -32.45 6.85
CA TYR A 534 -3.63 -31.78 7.24
C TYR A 534 -2.63 -32.83 7.74
N PRO A 535 -1.32 -32.62 7.67
CA PRO A 535 -0.32 -33.48 8.30
C PRO A 535 -0.48 -33.51 9.82
N GLU A 536 -0.08 -34.62 10.46
CA GLU A 536 -0.19 -34.81 11.91
C GLU A 536 0.50 -33.70 12.72
N HIS A 537 1.64 -33.20 12.24
CA HIS A 537 2.37 -32.11 12.90
C HIS A 537 1.62 -30.77 12.92
N LEU A 538 0.71 -30.53 11.95
CA LEU A 538 -0.19 -29.37 11.94
C LEU A 538 -1.54 -29.66 12.63
N GLN A 539 -1.78 -30.92 13.02
CA GLN A 539 -2.95 -31.31 13.81
C GLN A 539 -2.69 -31.18 15.33
N HIS A 540 -1.44 -30.91 15.75
CA HIS A 540 -1.05 -30.87 17.17
C HIS A 540 -1.43 -29.56 17.87
N SER A 541 -2.64 -29.55 18.43
CA SER A 541 -2.89 -29.13 19.81
C SER A 541 -4.18 -29.82 20.27
N ALA A 542 -4.59 -29.70 21.54
CA ALA A 542 -5.89 -30.22 22.01
C ALA A 542 -7.12 -29.69 21.22
N TYR A 543 -6.89 -28.81 20.24
CA TYR A 543 -7.82 -28.12 19.37
C TYR A 543 -7.28 -28.24 17.94
N HIS A 544 -8.00 -28.92 17.05
CA HIS A 544 -7.61 -29.04 15.64
C HIS A 544 -7.67 -27.65 14.96
N THR A 545 -6.56 -26.91 14.90
CA THR A 545 -6.51 -25.56 14.34
C THR A 545 -6.34 -25.62 12.81
N LYS A 546 -7.44 -25.51 12.07
CA LYS A 546 -7.44 -25.41 10.59
C LYS A 546 -7.65 -23.95 10.18
N THR A 547 -6.95 -23.49 9.16
CA THR A 547 -7.30 -22.21 8.50
C THR A 547 -8.46 -22.42 7.53
N ASP A 548 -9.41 -21.48 7.51
CA ASP A 548 -10.52 -21.49 6.55
C ASP A 548 -10.18 -20.66 5.31
N TYR A 549 -9.49 -19.54 5.52
CA TYR A 549 -9.08 -18.60 4.48
C TYR A 549 -7.57 -18.52 4.41
N ALA A 550 -7.03 -18.68 3.21
CA ALA A 550 -5.61 -18.59 2.93
C ALA A 550 -5.35 -17.57 1.81
N MET A 551 -4.08 -17.32 1.58
CA MET A 551 -3.59 -16.57 0.43
C MET A 551 -2.42 -17.33 -0.18
N ARG A 552 -2.18 -17.09 -1.46
CA ARG A 552 -1.12 -17.76 -2.22
C ARG A 552 -0.43 -16.79 -3.15
N VAL A 553 0.90 -16.85 -3.19
CA VAL A 553 1.70 -16.08 -4.14
C VAL A 553 1.62 -16.70 -5.54
N GLU A 554 0.94 -16.01 -6.46
CA GLU A 554 0.84 -16.41 -7.86
C GLU A 554 2.08 -15.96 -8.63
N HIS A 555 2.34 -14.65 -8.64
CA HIS A 555 3.36 -14.01 -9.46
C HIS A 555 4.10 -12.91 -8.70
N ILE A 556 5.33 -12.60 -9.12
CA ILE A 556 6.07 -11.42 -8.67
C ILE A 556 6.46 -10.62 -9.91
N LEU A 557 6.04 -9.36 -9.93
CA LEU A 557 6.24 -8.42 -11.02
C LEU A 557 7.32 -7.38 -10.66
N PRO A 558 8.09 -6.90 -11.65
CA PRO A 558 8.11 -7.35 -13.04
C PRO A 558 8.70 -8.75 -13.22
N PHE A 559 8.36 -9.39 -14.34
CA PHE A 559 8.85 -10.74 -14.63
C PHE A 559 10.36 -10.77 -14.93
N ALA A 560 10.97 -11.95 -14.82
CA ALA A 560 12.41 -12.16 -15.01
C ALA A 560 12.92 -11.64 -16.36
N GLU A 561 12.15 -11.85 -17.44
CA GLU A 561 12.51 -11.36 -18.76
C GLU A 561 12.45 -9.83 -18.88
N GLN A 562 11.48 -9.18 -18.25
CA GLN A 562 11.39 -7.72 -18.23
C GLN A 562 12.56 -7.11 -17.45
N GLU A 563 12.91 -7.74 -16.32
CA GLU A 563 14.05 -7.36 -15.50
C GLU A 563 15.37 -7.54 -16.25
N LYS A 564 15.53 -8.64 -16.99
CA LYS A 564 16.70 -8.91 -17.85
C LYS A 564 16.83 -7.89 -18.99
N ARG A 565 15.72 -7.43 -19.55
CA ARG A 565 15.68 -6.38 -20.58
C ARG A 565 15.86 -4.97 -20.03
N GLY A 566 15.90 -4.79 -18.71
CA GLY A 566 15.99 -3.48 -18.09
C GLY A 566 14.72 -2.63 -18.26
N GLU A 567 13.56 -3.26 -18.48
CA GLU A 567 12.29 -2.54 -18.65
C GLU A 567 11.85 -1.85 -17.34
N ARG A 568 12.26 -2.38 -16.19
CA ARG A 568 12.04 -1.73 -14.90
C ARG A 568 13.17 -0.74 -14.59
N PRO A 569 12.86 0.54 -14.34
CA PRO A 569 13.86 1.49 -13.85
C PRO A 569 14.20 1.22 -12.38
N PHE A 570 15.43 1.56 -11.96
CA PHE A 570 15.81 1.64 -10.55
C PHE A 570 15.36 2.98 -9.95
N MET A 571 14.06 3.24 -10.01
CA MET A 571 13.41 4.42 -9.47
C MET A 571 12.24 4.01 -8.57
N PRO A 572 11.81 4.85 -7.61
CA PRO A 572 10.67 4.52 -6.79
C PRO A 572 9.42 4.30 -7.66
N LEU A 573 8.64 3.28 -7.30
CA LEU A 573 7.29 3.09 -7.83
C LEU A 573 6.39 4.15 -7.18
N LEU A 574 5.65 4.90 -7.98
CA LEU A 574 4.74 5.95 -7.49
C LEU A 574 3.35 5.45 -7.19
N GLY A 575 2.87 4.51 -7.99
CA GLY A 575 1.56 3.92 -7.80
C GLY A 575 1.37 2.68 -8.63
N ILE A 576 0.38 1.91 -8.20
CA ILE A 576 -0.18 0.80 -8.95
C ILE A 576 -1.68 1.02 -9.11
N ALA A 577 -2.24 0.54 -10.20
CA ALA A 577 -3.68 0.60 -10.41
C ALA A 577 -4.16 -0.63 -11.16
N ALA A 578 -5.35 -1.11 -10.79
CA ALA A 578 -6.09 -2.11 -11.55
C ALA A 578 -7.46 -1.56 -11.95
N GLY A 579 -7.93 -1.94 -13.13
CA GLY A 579 -9.29 -1.62 -13.59
C GLY A 579 -9.73 -2.58 -14.70
N PRO A 580 -11.03 -2.66 -14.99
CA PRO A 580 -11.55 -3.51 -16.06
C PRO A 580 -10.92 -3.15 -17.40
N MET A 581 -10.58 -4.17 -18.19
CA MET A 581 -10.04 -3.98 -19.54
C MET A 581 -11.16 -3.57 -20.51
N GLN A 582 -10.85 -2.63 -21.40
CA GLN A 582 -11.77 -2.15 -22.42
C GLN A 582 -12.22 -3.32 -23.31
N GLY A 583 -13.51 -3.36 -23.66
CA GLY A 583 -14.08 -4.40 -24.54
C GLY A 583 -14.36 -5.72 -23.84
N THR A 584 -14.37 -5.76 -22.51
CA THR A 584 -14.72 -6.95 -21.71
C THR A 584 -15.97 -6.75 -20.85
N GLU A 585 -16.69 -5.65 -21.05
CA GLU A 585 -17.83 -5.22 -20.24
C GLU A 585 -18.99 -6.23 -20.29
N ASP A 586 -19.20 -6.88 -21.44
CA ASP A 586 -20.24 -7.90 -21.65
C ASP A 586 -19.91 -9.26 -21.02
N LEU A 587 -18.68 -9.46 -20.55
CA LEU A 587 -18.29 -10.71 -19.91
C LEU A 587 -18.79 -10.75 -18.45
N PRO A 588 -19.18 -11.94 -17.94
CA PRO A 588 -19.40 -12.13 -16.51
C PRO A 588 -18.18 -11.67 -15.70
N ALA A 589 -18.40 -11.09 -14.51
CA ALA A 589 -17.36 -10.46 -13.70
C ALA A 589 -16.13 -11.36 -13.45
N GLU A 590 -16.34 -12.67 -13.27
CA GLU A 590 -15.28 -13.66 -13.06
C GLU A 590 -14.48 -14.03 -14.32
N ARG A 591 -14.94 -13.61 -15.50
CA ARG A 591 -14.27 -13.77 -16.80
C ARG A 591 -13.80 -12.46 -17.41
N GLN A 592 -14.15 -11.32 -16.79
CA GLN A 592 -13.62 -10.02 -17.20
C GLN A 592 -12.09 -10.02 -17.09
N ARG A 593 -11.45 -9.36 -18.05
CA ARG A 593 -10.01 -9.16 -18.06
C ARG A 593 -9.73 -7.84 -17.37
N TRP A 594 -8.64 -7.78 -16.62
CA TRP A 594 -8.26 -6.61 -15.86
C TRP A 594 -6.92 -6.10 -16.37
N ARG A 595 -6.81 -4.79 -16.56
CA ARG A 595 -5.54 -4.14 -16.80
C ARG A 595 -4.92 -3.76 -15.46
N PHE A 596 -3.64 -4.02 -15.29
CA PHE A 596 -2.84 -3.65 -14.13
C PHE A 596 -1.65 -2.81 -14.59
N MET A 597 -1.44 -1.64 -13.98
CA MET A 597 -0.40 -0.69 -14.39
C MET A 597 0.48 -0.32 -13.20
N MET A 598 1.80 -0.32 -13.43
CA MET A 598 2.82 0.14 -12.48
C MET A 598 3.48 1.39 -13.05
N TYR A 599 3.48 2.49 -12.29
CA TYR A 599 4.00 3.79 -12.73
C TYR A 599 5.16 4.25 -11.85
N TYR A 600 6.30 4.55 -12.45
CA TYR A 600 7.55 4.87 -11.74
C TYR A 600 7.84 6.38 -11.75
N CYS A 601 8.70 6.85 -10.83
CA CYS A 601 9.08 8.26 -10.72
C CYS A 601 9.66 8.88 -11.98
N ASP A 602 10.35 8.08 -12.80
CA ASP A 602 10.88 8.55 -14.09
C ASP A 602 9.80 8.63 -15.19
N HIS A 603 8.54 8.33 -14.87
CA HIS A 603 7.40 8.20 -15.80
C HIS A 603 7.39 6.94 -16.67
N SER A 604 8.25 5.96 -16.37
CA SER A 604 8.15 4.65 -16.99
C SER A 604 6.90 3.93 -16.51
N VAL A 605 6.31 3.12 -17.38
CA VAL A 605 5.04 2.41 -17.15
C VAL A 605 5.18 0.96 -17.57
N LEU A 606 4.79 0.04 -16.70
CA LEU A 606 4.65 -1.38 -17.03
C LEU A 606 3.17 -1.76 -16.93
N SER A 607 2.66 -2.39 -17.99
CA SER A 607 1.25 -2.74 -18.13
C SER A 607 1.09 -4.24 -18.27
N TYR A 608 0.10 -4.79 -17.57
CA TYR A 608 -0.20 -6.21 -17.50
C TYR A 608 -1.69 -6.44 -17.68
N GLU A 609 -2.02 -7.64 -18.11
CA GLU A 609 -3.36 -8.18 -18.08
C GLU A 609 -3.46 -9.24 -17.00
N ILE A 610 -4.58 -9.26 -16.28
CA ILE A 610 -4.90 -10.26 -15.27
C ILE A 610 -6.25 -10.89 -15.62
N SER A 611 -6.30 -12.21 -15.69
CA SER A 611 -7.53 -12.95 -16.02
C SER A 611 -7.52 -14.38 -15.47
N ARG A 612 -8.68 -15.03 -15.50
CA ARG A 612 -8.84 -16.46 -15.19
C ARG A 612 -9.45 -17.20 -16.39
N SER A 613 -8.91 -18.39 -16.69
CA SER A 613 -9.34 -19.21 -17.83
C SER A 613 -10.71 -19.85 -17.66
N LYS A 614 -11.14 -20.14 -16.42
CA LYS A 614 -12.46 -20.71 -16.13
C LYS A 614 -13.28 -19.77 -15.27
N GLY A 615 -14.55 -19.58 -15.64
CA GLY A 615 -15.53 -18.97 -14.74
C GLY A 615 -15.67 -19.83 -13.49
N ARG A 616 -15.77 -19.19 -12.32
CA ARG A 616 -16.02 -19.87 -11.04
C ARG A 616 -17.33 -20.66 -11.13
N ASP A 617 -17.39 -21.85 -10.53
CA ASP A 617 -18.65 -22.61 -10.40
C ASP A 617 -19.69 -21.73 -9.70
N SER A 618 -20.66 -21.26 -10.48
CA SER A 618 -21.64 -20.22 -10.16
C SER A 618 -22.75 -20.75 -9.24
N SER A 619 -22.39 -21.17 -8.02
CA SER A 619 -23.34 -21.52 -6.96
C SER A 619 -23.46 -20.45 -5.88
N ALA A 620 -22.79 -19.30 -6.04
CA ALA A 620 -22.93 -18.14 -5.16
C ALA A 620 -23.34 -16.95 -6.04
N ALA A 621 -24.52 -16.41 -5.81
CA ALA A 621 -24.99 -15.21 -6.50
C ALA A 621 -24.01 -14.06 -6.25
N PHE A 622 -23.40 -13.55 -7.33
CA PHE A 622 -22.44 -12.44 -7.31
C PHE A 622 -23.11 -11.06 -7.39
N GLU A 623 -24.42 -10.97 -7.15
CA GLU A 623 -25.18 -9.71 -7.30
C GLU A 623 -24.80 -8.62 -6.28
N THR A 624 -23.87 -8.86 -5.37
CA THR A 624 -23.38 -7.85 -4.40
C THR A 624 -21.92 -8.09 -4.04
N VAL A 625 -21.01 -7.81 -4.97
CA VAL A 625 -19.63 -7.47 -4.60
C VAL A 625 -19.44 -6.02 -4.99
N VAL A 626 -19.44 -5.15 -3.98
CA VAL A 626 -19.26 -3.71 -4.15
C VAL A 626 -17.77 -3.46 -4.39
N VAL A 627 -17.44 -2.87 -5.54
CA VAL A 627 -16.06 -2.47 -5.91
C VAL A 627 -15.77 -1.05 -5.43
#